data_AF-A0A3P2A722-F1
#
_entry.id   AF-A0A3P2A722-F1
#
_cell.length_a   1.000
_cell.length_b   1.000
_cell.length_c   1.000
_cell.angle_alpha   90.00
_cell.angle_beta   90.00
_cell.angle_gamma   90.00
#
_symmetry.space_group_name_H-M   'P 1'
#
loop_
_entity.id
_entity.type
_entity.pdbx_description
1 polymer ?
#
loop_
_entity_poly.entity_id
_entity_poly.type
_entity_poly.pdbx_seq_one_letter_code
_entity_poly.pdbx_strand_id
1 'polypeptide(L)'
;MKKLAVMALVVYVFSCPVFANNNADIMVELEKAAQKYCDFYNEPEQMILINGKTFVVYTTAGEKVDGECSSGSGTIFQHIAEMSGSKVINPDILDSLSGINTRFITDIHISSDGILTFKNNEYSEDDPSCCPNDLFLNKVRLFDMKVLSQKLLGRVPSDEHQYGE
;
A
#
# COMPACT_ATOMS: atom_id res chain seq x y z
N MET A 1 -1.40 -26.29 64.41
CA MET A 1 -1.12 -26.74 63.04
C MET A 1 -2.00 -25.97 62.06
N LYS A 2 -1.45 -25.05 61.27
CA LYS A 2 -1.94 -24.69 59.92
C LYS A 2 -0.73 -24.24 59.12
N LYS A 3 -0.56 -24.89 57.97
CA LYS A 3 0.68 -24.99 57.18
C LYS A 3 0.90 -23.74 56.32
N LEU A 4 2.18 -23.46 56.07
CA LEU A 4 2.69 -22.66 54.95
C LEU A 4 2.06 -23.09 53.61
N ALA A 5 1.89 -22.12 52.70
CA ALA A 5 2.37 -22.25 51.32
C ALA A 5 2.60 -20.86 50.71
N VAL A 6 3.81 -20.67 50.20
CA VAL A 6 4.40 -19.47 49.57
C VAL A 6 4.49 -19.75 48.06
N MET A 7 4.36 -18.69 47.24
CA MET A 7 4.79 -18.56 45.82
C MET A 7 4.11 -19.47 44.78
N ALA A 8 4.00 -19.11 43.50
CA ALA A 8 4.74 -18.13 42.71
C ALA A 8 3.83 -17.48 41.65
N LEU A 9 3.93 -16.16 41.52
CA LEU A 9 3.40 -15.43 40.37
C LEU A 9 4.42 -15.59 39.24
N VAL A 10 4.17 -16.49 38.30
CA VAL A 10 4.96 -16.57 37.07
C VAL A 10 4.49 -15.44 36.17
N VAL A 11 5.21 -14.32 36.20
CA VAL A 11 5.08 -13.26 35.20
C VAL A 11 5.75 -13.77 33.93
N TYR A 12 4.96 -14.39 33.05
CA TYR A 12 5.40 -14.69 31.69
C TYR A 12 5.50 -13.36 30.93
N VAL A 13 6.68 -12.75 30.98
CA VAL A 13 7.06 -11.70 30.05
C VAL A 13 7.25 -12.39 28.70
N PHE A 14 6.21 -12.44 27.89
CA PHE A 14 6.34 -12.78 26.46
C PHE A 14 7.08 -11.62 25.78
N SER A 15 8.40 -11.63 25.88
CA SER A 15 9.23 -10.96 24.89
C SER A 15 8.95 -11.63 23.55
N CYS A 16 8.42 -10.86 22.59
CA CYS A 16 8.23 -11.28 21.19
C CYS A 16 9.40 -10.77 20.34
N PRO A 17 10.60 -11.40 20.36
CA PRO A 17 11.67 -11.05 19.44
C PRO A 17 11.36 -11.50 17.99
N VAL A 18 10.38 -12.40 17.80
CA VAL A 18 10.09 -13.01 16.50
C VAL A 18 9.34 -12.06 15.55
N PHE A 19 8.54 -11.12 16.08
CA PHE A 19 7.82 -10.15 15.25
C PHE A 19 8.71 -8.99 14.79
N ALA A 20 9.70 -8.58 15.59
CA ALA A 20 10.59 -7.49 15.22
C ALA A 20 11.59 -7.90 14.11
N ASN A 21 12.15 -9.11 14.18
CA ASN A 21 13.08 -9.59 13.15
C ASN A 21 12.39 -9.79 11.78
N ASN A 22 11.10 -10.17 11.77
CA ASN A 22 10.38 -10.38 10.52
C ASN A 22 10.17 -9.07 9.73
N ASN A 23 9.99 -7.95 10.42
CA ASN A 23 9.73 -6.66 9.76
C ASN A 23 10.99 -6.13 9.06
N ALA A 24 12.18 -6.28 9.66
CA ALA A 24 13.42 -5.87 9.03
C ALA A 24 13.70 -6.65 7.73
N ASP A 25 13.47 -7.97 7.76
CA ASP A 25 13.61 -8.81 6.56
C ASP A 25 12.58 -8.45 5.48
N ILE A 26 11.34 -8.13 5.89
CA ILE A 26 10.30 -7.62 4.99
C ILE A 26 10.74 -6.32 4.31
N MET A 27 11.27 -5.37 5.08
CA MET A 27 11.72 -4.09 4.55
C MET A 27 12.83 -4.26 3.50
N VAL A 28 13.83 -5.10 3.77
CA VAL A 28 14.93 -5.35 2.82
C VAL A 28 14.42 -5.94 1.51
N GLU A 29 13.50 -6.89 1.55
CA GLU A 29 12.95 -7.50 0.35
C GLU A 29 12.01 -6.54 -0.39
N LEU A 30 11.27 -5.71 0.34
CA LEU A 30 10.41 -4.68 -0.24
C LEU A 30 11.22 -3.57 -0.93
N GLU A 31 12.29 -3.10 -0.32
CA GLU A 31 13.20 -2.11 -0.91
C GLU A 31 13.78 -2.61 -2.24
N LYS A 32 14.26 -3.86 -2.27
CA LYS A 32 14.76 -4.49 -3.52
C LYS A 32 13.68 -4.54 -4.59
N ALA A 33 12.45 -4.86 -4.22
CA ALA A 33 11.33 -4.90 -5.14
C ALA A 33 10.94 -3.49 -5.64
N ALA A 34 11.01 -2.48 -4.78
CA ALA A 34 10.71 -1.09 -5.07
C ALA A 34 11.72 -0.42 -6.01
N GLN A 35 12.95 -0.95 -6.15
CA GLN A 35 13.93 -0.44 -7.11
C GLN A 35 13.42 -0.43 -8.56
N LYS A 36 12.51 -1.35 -8.90
CA LYS A 36 11.81 -1.37 -10.20
C LYS A 36 10.91 -0.14 -10.41
N TYR A 37 10.46 0.50 -9.34
CA TYR A 37 9.47 1.57 -9.29
C TYR A 37 10.04 2.90 -8.80
N CYS A 38 11.34 3.13 -8.99
CA CYS A 38 12.03 4.40 -8.72
C CYS A 38 12.47 4.58 -7.26
N ASP A 39 12.73 3.46 -6.58
CA ASP A 39 13.16 3.39 -5.18
C ASP A 39 12.07 3.82 -4.18
N PHE A 40 12.28 3.40 -2.94
CA PHE A 40 11.36 3.63 -1.84
C PHE A 40 11.38 5.11 -1.44
N TYR A 41 10.21 5.74 -1.33
CA TYR A 41 10.11 7.16 -0.98
C TYR A 41 9.96 7.39 0.53
N ASN A 42 9.12 6.60 1.20
CA ASN A 42 8.82 6.69 2.63
C ASN A 42 8.60 5.30 3.22
N GLU A 43 8.78 5.18 4.55
CA GLU A 43 8.39 4.00 5.34
C GLU A 43 6.98 3.49 4.97
N PRO A 44 6.72 2.17 5.08
CA PRO A 44 5.41 1.62 4.74
C PRO A 44 4.30 2.28 5.54
N GLU A 45 3.26 2.73 4.84
CA GLU A 45 2.11 3.39 5.45
C GLU A 45 1.24 2.40 6.23
N GLN A 46 1.18 1.17 5.75
CA GLN A 46 0.37 0.12 6.36
C GLN A 46 0.97 -1.27 6.07
N MET A 47 0.97 -2.13 7.10
CA MET A 47 1.27 -3.54 6.96
C MET A 47 0.14 -4.35 7.61
N ILE A 48 -0.41 -5.33 6.91
CA ILE A 48 -1.54 -6.13 7.41
C ILE A 48 -1.42 -7.61 7.01
N LEU A 49 -1.68 -8.49 7.97
CA LEU A 49 -1.71 -9.93 7.77
C LEU A 49 -3.14 -10.41 7.57
N ILE A 50 -3.44 -10.99 6.40
CA ILE A 50 -4.74 -11.54 6.05
C ILE A 50 -4.53 -12.94 5.46
N ASN A 51 -5.17 -13.95 6.05
CA ASN A 51 -5.12 -15.34 5.59
C ASN A 51 -3.69 -15.88 5.35
N GLY A 52 -2.74 -15.48 6.21
CA GLY A 52 -1.34 -15.92 6.11
C GLY A 52 -0.50 -15.17 5.07
N LYS A 53 -1.06 -14.18 4.38
CA LYS A 53 -0.35 -13.26 3.49
C LYS A 53 -0.19 -11.89 4.13
N THR A 54 0.99 -11.31 4.01
CA THR A 54 1.24 -9.94 4.45
C THR A 54 1.08 -9.01 3.25
N PHE A 55 0.27 -7.97 3.41
CA PHE A 55 0.13 -6.90 2.44
C PHE A 55 0.79 -5.64 2.98
N VAL A 56 1.62 -5.02 2.16
CA VAL A 56 2.38 -3.82 2.55
C VAL A 56 2.04 -2.69 1.59
N VAL A 57 1.47 -1.61 2.13
CA VAL A 57 1.26 -0.36 1.41
C VAL A 57 2.54 0.44 1.51
N TYR A 58 3.08 0.83 0.37
CA TYR A 58 4.32 1.58 0.31
C TYR A 58 4.32 2.59 -0.83
N THR A 59 5.19 3.58 -0.72
CA THR A 59 5.31 4.63 -1.73
C THR A 59 6.65 4.61 -2.43
N THR A 60 6.64 4.87 -3.72
CA THR A 60 7.84 5.24 -4.48
C THR A 60 7.67 6.63 -5.07
N ALA A 61 8.76 7.24 -5.54
CA ALA A 61 8.73 8.53 -6.22
C ALA A 61 9.66 8.49 -7.44
N GLY A 62 9.24 9.03 -8.59
CA GLY A 62 10.12 9.20 -9.77
C GLY A 62 10.72 10.61 -9.87
N GLU A 63 11.80 10.86 -10.61
CA GLU A 63 12.26 10.29 -11.88
C GLU A 63 13.75 9.83 -11.85
N LYS A 64 14.15 9.03 -12.82
CA LYS A 64 15.47 8.48 -13.03
C LYS A 64 15.56 8.45 -14.60
N VAL A 65 16.70 8.79 -15.20
CA VAL A 65 16.91 8.97 -16.67
C VAL A 65 18.23 8.31 -17.12
N ASP A 66 18.27 7.62 -18.28
CA ASP A 66 19.39 6.81 -18.82
C ASP A 66 19.72 5.46 -18.14
N GLY A 67 18.68 4.70 -17.77
CA GLY A 67 18.78 3.40 -17.08
C GLY A 67 17.92 3.33 -15.81
N GLU A 68 16.98 4.25 -15.78
CA GLU A 68 16.63 4.98 -14.62
C GLU A 68 15.13 5.37 -14.88
N CYS A 69 14.30 5.20 -13.85
CA CYS A 69 12.86 5.30 -13.66
C CYS A 69 12.23 6.72 -13.61
N SER A 70 11.66 7.23 -14.71
CA SER A 70 10.99 8.55 -14.82
C SER A 70 9.48 8.56 -14.65
N SER A 71 8.94 9.53 -13.92
CA SER A 71 7.50 9.86 -13.91
C SER A 71 7.22 11.37 -13.74
N GLY A 72 8.23 12.22 -13.97
CA GLY A 72 8.25 13.61 -13.56
C GLY A 72 8.67 13.76 -12.08
N SER A 73 9.65 14.63 -11.83
CA SER A 73 10.15 14.95 -10.48
C SER A 73 9.01 15.27 -9.51
N GLY A 74 8.99 14.60 -8.36
CA GLY A 74 8.02 14.83 -7.29
C GLY A 74 6.73 14.01 -7.41
N THR A 75 6.61 13.13 -8.41
CA THR A 75 5.43 12.28 -8.51
C THR A 75 5.58 11.05 -7.62
N ILE A 76 4.73 10.95 -6.59
CA ILE A 76 4.66 9.84 -5.65
C ILE A 76 3.61 8.82 -6.14
N PHE A 77 3.94 7.53 -6.07
CA PHE A 77 3.03 6.43 -6.39
C PHE A 77 2.85 5.55 -5.18
N GLN A 78 1.60 5.20 -4.88
CA GLN A 78 1.28 4.21 -3.87
C GLN A 78 1.17 2.82 -4.52
N HIS A 79 1.78 1.83 -3.87
CA HIS A 79 1.84 0.44 -4.30
C HIS A 79 1.38 -0.47 -3.17
N ILE A 80 0.95 -1.69 -3.52
CA ILE A 80 0.65 -2.71 -2.51
C ILE A 80 1.40 -4.00 -2.84
N ALA A 81 2.43 -4.31 -2.04
CA ALA A 81 3.14 -5.58 -2.16
C ALA A 81 2.36 -6.70 -1.45
N GLU A 82 2.30 -7.87 -2.10
CA GLU A 82 1.90 -9.13 -1.47
C GLU A 82 3.16 -9.91 -1.08
N MET A 83 3.20 -10.36 0.17
CA MET A 83 4.32 -11.11 0.74
C MET A 83 3.87 -12.41 1.39
N SER A 84 4.75 -13.41 1.35
CA SER A 84 4.62 -14.69 2.05
C SER A 84 5.81 -14.87 2.99
N GLY A 85 5.59 -14.65 4.29
CA GLY A 85 6.68 -14.46 5.23
C GLY A 85 7.42 -13.16 4.90
N SER A 86 8.75 -13.23 4.76
CA SER A 86 9.59 -12.09 4.38
C SER A 86 9.81 -11.93 2.87
N LYS A 87 9.28 -12.84 2.03
CA LYS A 87 9.50 -12.79 0.58
C LYS A 87 8.37 -12.06 -0.13
N VAL A 88 8.74 -11.14 -1.03
CA VAL A 88 7.80 -10.51 -1.97
C VAL A 88 7.34 -11.53 -3.00
N ILE A 89 6.02 -11.76 -3.07
CA ILE A 89 5.37 -12.63 -4.06
C ILE A 89 4.89 -11.80 -5.25
N ASN A 90 4.32 -10.64 -4.97
CA ASN A 90 3.98 -9.64 -5.98
C ASN A 90 4.40 -8.26 -5.46
N PRO A 91 5.26 -7.52 -6.16
CA PRO A 91 5.66 -6.19 -5.72
C PRO A 91 4.52 -5.17 -5.79
N ASP A 92 3.57 -5.33 -6.70
CA ASP A 92 2.39 -4.47 -6.77
C ASP A 92 1.16 -5.22 -7.27
N ILE A 93 0.23 -5.54 -6.38
CA ILE A 93 -1.04 -6.18 -6.75
C ILE A 93 -1.98 -5.23 -7.49
N LEU A 94 -1.78 -3.91 -7.39
CA LEU A 94 -2.62 -2.93 -8.09
C LEU A 94 -2.46 -3.04 -9.61
N ASP A 95 -1.30 -3.48 -10.11
CA ASP A 95 -1.05 -3.76 -11.53
C ASP A 95 -2.05 -4.75 -12.15
N SER A 96 -2.73 -5.56 -11.32
CA SER A 96 -3.75 -6.52 -11.77
C SER A 96 -5.17 -5.94 -11.86
N LEU A 97 -5.40 -4.72 -11.37
CA LEU A 97 -6.70 -4.05 -11.46
C LEU A 97 -6.94 -3.54 -12.87
N SER A 98 -7.92 -4.15 -13.54
CA SER A 98 -8.36 -3.71 -14.86
C SER A 98 -9.46 -2.65 -14.74
N GLY A 99 -9.41 -1.63 -15.60
CA GLY A 99 -10.45 -0.59 -15.69
C GLY A 99 -10.40 0.48 -14.60
N ILE A 100 -9.32 0.54 -13.83
CA ILE A 100 -9.04 1.62 -12.88
C ILE A 100 -7.64 2.16 -13.21
N ASN A 101 -7.50 3.47 -13.33
CA ASN A 101 -6.23 4.14 -13.46
C ASN A 101 -5.47 4.13 -12.13
N THR A 102 -4.50 3.24 -12.02
CA THR A 102 -3.69 3.05 -10.80
C THR A 102 -2.57 4.07 -10.64
N ARG A 103 -2.33 4.90 -11.66
CA ARG A 103 -1.25 5.91 -11.65
C ARG A 103 -1.49 7.05 -10.67
N PHE A 104 -2.74 7.36 -10.36
CA PHE A 104 -3.13 8.50 -9.51
C PHE A 104 -3.92 8.04 -8.30
N ILE A 105 -3.44 6.97 -7.65
CA ILE A 105 -4.05 6.45 -6.43
C ILE A 105 -3.61 7.28 -5.22
N THR A 106 -4.57 7.56 -4.34
CA THR A 106 -4.37 8.20 -3.03
C THR A 106 -5.25 7.53 -1.98
N ASP A 107 -4.97 7.80 -0.70
CA ASP A 107 -5.78 7.35 0.44
C ASP A 107 -6.01 5.82 0.49
N ILE A 108 -4.98 5.03 0.21
CA ILE A 108 -5.06 3.57 0.37
C ILE A 108 -5.33 3.19 1.84
N HIS A 109 -6.33 2.34 2.04
CA HIS A 109 -6.63 1.71 3.32
C HIS A 109 -7.06 0.26 3.11
N ILE A 110 -6.42 -0.66 3.84
CA ILE A 110 -6.81 -2.07 3.88
C ILE A 110 -7.45 -2.35 5.23
N SER A 111 -8.69 -2.81 5.19
CA SER A 111 -9.42 -3.27 6.38
C SER A 111 -9.11 -4.73 6.71
N SER A 112 -9.35 -5.13 7.97
CA SER A 112 -9.00 -6.47 8.47
C SER A 112 -9.78 -7.62 7.84
N ASP A 113 -10.93 -7.35 7.21
CA ASP A 113 -11.70 -8.31 6.42
C ASP A 113 -11.22 -8.38 4.95
N GLY A 114 -10.15 -7.67 4.60
CA GLY A 114 -9.53 -7.71 3.29
C GLY A 114 -10.23 -6.86 2.24
N ILE A 115 -10.92 -5.80 2.65
CA ILE A 115 -11.39 -4.76 1.72
C ILE A 115 -10.34 -3.65 1.62
N LEU A 116 -9.80 -3.49 0.43
CA LEU A 116 -8.98 -2.37 0.00
C LEU A 116 -9.91 -1.23 -0.42
N THR A 117 -9.72 -0.06 0.19
CA THR A 117 -10.36 1.19 -0.20
C THR A 117 -9.27 2.16 -0.65
N PHE A 118 -9.50 2.88 -1.74
CA PHE A 118 -8.59 3.93 -2.19
C PHE A 118 -9.34 4.93 -3.05
N LYS A 119 -8.76 6.12 -3.23
CA LYS A 119 -9.20 7.08 -4.21
C LYS A 119 -8.31 7.04 -5.44
N ASN A 120 -8.87 7.35 -6.60
CA ASN A 120 -8.05 7.62 -7.77
C ASN A 120 -8.67 8.69 -8.66
N ASN A 121 -7.82 9.31 -9.47
CA ASN A 121 -8.27 10.20 -10.53
C ASN A 121 -8.34 9.46 -11.87
N GLU A 122 -9.46 9.61 -12.57
CA GLU A 122 -9.67 9.12 -13.94
C GLU A 122 -9.72 10.28 -14.93
N TYR A 123 -9.37 9.99 -16.17
CA TYR A 123 -9.59 10.91 -17.27
C TYR A 123 -11.09 11.00 -17.56
N SER A 124 -11.58 12.23 -17.66
CA SER A 124 -12.98 12.46 -17.99
C SER A 124 -13.26 12.04 -19.43
N GLU A 125 -14.43 11.45 -19.69
CA GLU A 125 -14.84 11.04 -21.04
C GLU A 125 -14.90 12.24 -22.01
N ASP A 126 -15.20 13.42 -21.49
CA ASP A 126 -15.31 14.68 -22.23
C ASP A 126 -13.99 15.45 -22.41
N ASP A 127 -12.94 15.08 -21.66
CA ASP A 127 -11.59 15.63 -21.82
C ASP A 127 -10.52 14.56 -21.49
N PRO A 128 -10.28 13.61 -22.42
CA PRO A 128 -9.31 12.54 -22.20
C PRO A 128 -7.85 13.02 -22.29
N SER A 129 -7.62 14.31 -22.54
CA SER A 129 -6.31 14.86 -22.89
C SER A 129 -5.71 15.75 -21.80
N CYS A 130 -6.54 16.43 -21.02
CA CYS A 130 -6.12 17.42 -20.03
C CYS A 130 -6.43 16.92 -18.61
N CYS A 131 -5.58 16.00 -18.14
CA CYS A 131 -5.47 15.57 -16.76
C CYS A 131 -6.60 14.66 -16.23
N PRO A 132 -6.25 13.73 -15.31
CA PRO A 132 -7.24 12.92 -14.63
C PRO A 132 -7.92 13.77 -13.55
N ASN A 133 -9.18 14.16 -13.77
CA ASN A 133 -9.88 15.15 -12.95
C ASN A 133 -11.10 14.56 -12.24
N ASP A 134 -11.63 13.42 -12.69
CA ASP A 134 -12.75 12.76 -12.03
C ASP A 134 -12.22 11.91 -10.88
N LEU A 135 -12.56 12.30 -9.65
CA LEU A 135 -12.11 11.63 -8.43
C LEU A 135 -13.08 10.52 -8.04
N PHE A 136 -12.60 9.29 -7.97
CA PHE A 136 -13.39 8.12 -7.59
C PHE A 136 -12.98 7.59 -6.23
N LEU A 137 -13.93 7.00 -5.50
CA LEU A 137 -13.70 6.11 -4.37
C LEU A 137 -13.93 4.67 -4.81
N ASN A 138 -12.91 3.84 -4.65
CA ASN A 138 -12.92 2.44 -5.01
C ASN A 138 -12.97 1.57 -3.76
N LYS A 139 -13.68 0.44 -3.86
CA LYS A 139 -13.59 -0.67 -2.93
C LYS A 139 -13.29 -1.93 -3.70
N VAL A 140 -12.23 -2.60 -3.32
CA VAL A 140 -11.72 -3.81 -3.95
C VAL A 140 -11.57 -4.88 -2.89
N ARG A 141 -11.98 -6.10 -3.20
CA ARG A 141 -11.66 -7.24 -2.37
C ARG A 141 -10.26 -7.73 -2.70
N LEU A 142 -9.38 -7.69 -1.71
CA LEU A 142 -7.95 -7.89 -1.88
C LEU A 142 -7.57 -9.30 -2.40
N PHE A 143 -8.33 -10.33 -2.03
CA PHE A 143 -7.94 -11.72 -2.31
C PHE A 143 -8.03 -12.09 -3.80
N ASP A 144 -8.99 -11.53 -4.53
CA ASP A 144 -9.26 -11.80 -5.94
C ASP A 144 -9.22 -10.54 -6.80
N MET A 145 -8.79 -9.42 -6.20
CA MET A 145 -8.75 -8.09 -6.81
C MET A 145 -10.08 -7.69 -7.47
N LYS A 146 -11.20 -8.22 -6.94
CA LYS A 146 -12.53 -7.92 -7.48
C LYS A 146 -12.96 -6.52 -7.03
N VAL A 147 -13.27 -5.66 -7.99
CA VAL A 147 -13.94 -4.37 -7.73
C VAL A 147 -15.34 -4.64 -7.18
N LEU A 148 -15.59 -4.17 -5.97
CA LEU A 148 -16.89 -4.27 -5.28
C LEU A 148 -17.76 -3.04 -5.53
N SER A 149 -17.12 -1.86 -5.58
CA SER A 149 -17.79 -0.60 -5.91
C SER A 149 -16.79 0.42 -6.41
N GLN A 150 -17.22 1.26 -7.34
CA GLN A 150 -16.53 2.46 -7.78
C GLN A 150 -17.56 3.59 -7.76
N LYS A 151 -17.25 4.70 -7.08
CA LYS A 151 -18.17 5.82 -6.89
C LYS A 151 -17.47 7.13 -7.21
N LEU A 152 -18.04 7.90 -8.15
CA LEU A 152 -17.60 9.27 -8.41
C LEU A 152 -17.86 10.15 -7.17
N LEU A 153 -16.81 10.78 -6.67
CA LEU A 153 -16.87 11.74 -5.57
C LEU A 153 -17.04 13.18 -6.08
N GLY A 154 -16.54 13.46 -7.28
CA GLY A 154 -16.64 14.76 -7.92
C GLY A 154 -15.56 14.96 -8.97
N ARG A 155 -15.54 16.15 -9.57
CA ARG A 155 -14.50 16.57 -10.52
C ARG A 155 -13.63 17.63 -9.84
N VAL A 156 -12.33 17.37 -9.77
CA VAL A 156 -11.33 18.34 -9.30
C VAL A 156 -11.08 19.33 -10.44
N PRO A 157 -11.18 20.65 -10.22
CA PRO A 157 -10.87 21.64 -11.24
C PRO A 157 -9.43 21.45 -11.76
N SER A 158 -9.23 21.55 -13.08
CA SER A 158 -7.92 21.42 -13.73
C SER A 158 -6.83 22.33 -13.16
N ASP A 159 -7.26 23.42 -12.53
CA ASP A 159 -6.39 24.50 -12.04
C ASP A 159 -5.81 24.19 -10.65
N GLU A 160 -6.31 23.15 -9.96
CA GLU A 160 -5.86 22.72 -8.63
C GLU A 160 -4.79 21.62 -8.66
N HIS A 161 -4.47 21.04 -9.83
CA HIS A 161 -3.42 20.02 -9.99
C HIS A 161 -1.99 20.59 -9.88
N GLN A 162 -1.83 21.88 -9.58
CA GLN A 162 -0.52 22.55 -9.52
C GLN A 162 0.20 22.46 -8.17
N TYR A 163 -0.41 21.93 -7.10
CA TYR A 163 0.22 21.94 -5.78
C TYR A 163 -0.02 20.65 -4.99
N GLY A 164 0.76 19.62 -5.30
CA GLY A 164 1.22 18.65 -4.30
C GLY A 164 2.65 19.02 -3.91
N GLU A 165 2.79 19.82 -2.85
CA GLU A 165 4.05 19.94 -2.09
C GLU A 165 4.21 18.75 -1.16
#